data_AF-A0A533S4S2-F1
#
_entry.id   AF-A0A533S4S2-F1
#
_cell.length_a   1.000
_cell.length_b   1.000
_cell.length_c   1.000
_cell.angle_alpha   90.00
_cell.angle_beta   90.00
_cell.angle_gamma   90.00
#
_symmetry.space_group_name_H-M   'P 1'
#
loop_
_entity.id
_entity.type
_entity.pdbx_description
1 polymer ?
#
loop_
_entity_poly.entity_id
_entity_poly.type
_entity_poly.pdbx_seq_one_letter_code
_entity_poly.pdbx_strand_id
1 'polypeptide(L)' 'MIDPSLPLIDLHRHLDGSLRLETILDLGRKHNLPLPAWDVEGLRPFVQVLDPQPGIMAFI' A
#
# COMPACT_ATOMS: atom_id res chain seq x y z
N MET A 1 1.49 15.17 -19.63
CA MET A 1 2.56 15.65 -18.73
C MET A 1 1.90 16.54 -17.69
N ILE A 2 2.32 16.51 -16.42
CA ILE A 2 1.79 17.42 -15.39
C ILE A 2 2.36 18.81 -15.65
N ASP A 3 1.52 19.84 -15.60
CA ASP A 3 1.94 21.23 -15.78
C ASP A 3 2.64 21.75 -14.51
N PRO A 4 3.93 22.10 -14.57
CA PRO A 4 4.68 22.56 -13.39
C PRO A 4 4.31 23.99 -12.95
N SER A 5 3.54 24.74 -13.76
CA SER A 5 3.11 26.10 -13.42
C SER A 5 1.86 26.14 -12.53
N LEU A 6 1.18 25.00 -12.36
CA LEU A 6 -0.02 24.86 -11.53
C LEU A 6 0.26 24.00 -10.29
N PRO A 7 -0.36 24.28 -9.13
CA PRO A 7 -0.32 23.37 -7.99
C PRO A 7 -0.93 22.01 -8.34
N LEU A 8 -0.19 20.93 -8.09
CA LEU A 8 -0.71 19.57 -8.21
C LEU A 8 -1.40 19.17 -6.91
N ILE A 9 -2.68 18.81 -7.01
CA ILE A 9 -3.52 18.51 -5.85
C ILE A 9 -4.10 17.09 -6.01
N ASP A 10 -4.04 16.32 -4.92
CA ASP A 10 -4.70 15.02 -4.80
C ASP A 10 -5.79 15.15 -3.71
N LEU A 11 -7.06 15.17 -4.14
CA LEU A 11 -8.21 15.44 -3.26
C LEU A 11 -8.79 14.17 -2.63
N HIS A 12 -8.49 12.99 -3.18
CA HIS A 12 -9.05 11.73 -2.74
C HIS A 12 -7.92 10.73 -2.52
N ARG A 13 -7.31 10.82 -1.34
CA ARG A 13 -6.24 9.93 -0.94
C ARG A 13 -6.52 9.30 0.40
N HIS A 14 -6.56 7.97 0.43
CA HIS A 14 -6.65 7.19 1.65
C HIS A 14 -5.25 7.04 2.26
N LEU A 15 -5.01 7.71 3.39
CA LEU A 15 -3.71 7.66 4.08
C LEU A 15 -3.39 6.26 4.59
N ASP A 16 -4.38 5.62 5.20
CA ASP A 16 -4.35 4.25 5.71
C ASP A 16 -4.20 3.19 4.59
N GLY A 17 -4.72 3.47 3.39
CA GLY A 17 -4.48 2.66 2.20
C GLY A 17 -3.17 2.97 1.44
N SER A 18 -2.35 3.92 1.93
CA SER A 18 -1.12 4.38 1.26
C SER A 18 0.16 4.05 2.05
N LEU A 19 0.17 2.93 2.79
CA LEU A 19 1.35 2.50 3.54
C LEU A 19 2.44 1.94 2.62
N ARG A 20 3.69 2.26 2.94
CA ARG A 20 4.86 1.66 2.27
C ARG A 20 5.06 0.24 2.78
N LEU A 21 5.48 -0.69 1.91
CA LEU A 21 5.73 -2.09 2.30
C LEU A 21 6.82 -2.18 3.37
N GLU A 22 7.85 -1.34 3.29
CA GLU A 22 8.92 -1.27 4.29
C GLU A 22 8.39 -0.83 5.65
N THR A 23 7.45 0.12 5.68
CA THR A 23 6.80 0.56 6.92
C THR A 23 5.98 -0.57 7.55
N ILE A 24 5.29 -1.38 6.76
CA ILE A 24 4.56 -2.56 7.27
C ILE A 24 5.52 -3.55 7.92
N LEU A 25 6.64 -3.86 7.23
CA LEU A 25 7.67 -4.78 7.74
C LEU A 25 8.29 -4.26 9.04
N ASP A 26 8.67 -2.99 9.09
CA ASP A 26 9.32 -2.39 10.25
C ASP A 26 8.40 -2.36 11.47
N LEU A 27 7.13 -2.00 11.29
CA LEU A 27 6.14 -2.03 12.36
C LEU A 27 5.83 -3.46 12.80
N GLY A 28 5.75 -4.41 11.86
CA GLY A 28 5.59 -5.83 12.17
C GLY A 28 6.71 -6.35 13.07
N ARG A 29 7.97 -6.04 12.73
CA ARG A 29 9.14 -6.39 13.57
C ARG A 29 9.08 -5.70 14.94
N LYS A 30 8.85 -4.39 14.97
CA LYS A 30 8.82 -3.58 16.20
C LYS A 30 7.79 -4.09 17.22
N HIS A 31 6.63 -4.51 16.72
CA HIS A 31 5.51 -4.94 17.56
C HIS A 31 5.39 -6.47 17.66
N ASN A 32 6.36 -7.22 17.12
CA ASN A 32 6.37 -8.69 17.10
C ASN A 32 5.07 -9.29 16.53
N LEU A 33 4.58 -8.71 15.43
CA LEU A 33 3.38 -9.17 14.73
C LEU A 33 3.76 -10.19 13.64
N PRO A 34 3.03 -11.31 13.52
CA PRO A 34 3.26 -12.24 12.41
C PRO A 34 2.85 -11.57 11.09
N LEU A 35 3.73 -11.68 10.08
CA LEU A 35 3.47 -11.25 8.71
C LEU A 35 3.61 -12.45 7.77
N PRO A 36 2.90 -12.47 6.62
CA PRO A 36 2.98 -13.56 5.65
C PRO A 36 4.35 -13.65 4.94
N ALA A 37 5.16 -12.57 5.00
CA ALA A 37 6.52 -12.53 4.50
C ALA A 37 7.33 -11.44 5.24
N TRP A 38 8.67 -11.50 5.13
CA TRP A 38 9.59 -10.61 5.86
C TRP A 38 10.53 -9.79 4.97
N ASP A 39 10.27 -9.78 3.67
CA ASP A 39 10.91 -8.94 2.67
C ASP A 39 9.86 -8.32 1.73
N VAL A 40 10.26 -7.29 0.98
CA VAL A 40 9.33 -6.49 0.18
C VAL A 40 8.68 -7.32 -0.93
N GLU A 41 9.44 -8.16 -1.62
CA GLU A 41 8.91 -8.93 -2.75
C GLU A 41 7.99 -10.06 -2.28
N GLY A 42 8.32 -10.71 -1.16
CA GLY A 42 7.45 -11.69 -0.53
C GLY A 42 6.16 -11.08 0.03
N LEU A 43 6.19 -9.83 0.51
CA LEU A 43 5.01 -9.18 1.11
C LEU A 43 4.06 -8.60 0.05
N ARG A 44 4.60 -8.13 -1.08
CA ARG A 44 3.86 -7.43 -2.14
C ARG A 44 2.53 -8.10 -2.54
N PRO A 45 2.44 -9.42 -2.78
CA PRO A 45 1.20 -10.05 -3.21
C PRO A 45 0.06 -10.00 -2.18
N PHE A 46 0.39 -9.75 -0.90
CA PHE A 46 -0.59 -9.75 0.20
C PHE A 46 -1.16 -8.36 0.49
N VAL A 47 -0.49 -7.29 0.06
CA VAL A 47 -0.83 -5.91 0.44
C VAL A 47 -0.97 -4.98 -0.75
N GLN A 48 -0.76 -5.47 -1.97
CA GLN A 48 -0.91 -4.73 -3.20
C GLN A 48 -1.78 -5.53 -4.18
N VAL A 49 -2.74 -4.86 -4.80
CA VAL A 49 -3.58 -5.46 -5.86
C VAL A 49 -2.75 -5.57 -7.14
N LEU A 50 -2.56 -6.80 -7.62
CA LEU A 50 -1.83 -7.11 -8.86
C LEU A 50 -2.76 -7.29 -10.07
N ASP A 51 -3.97 -7.76 -9.83
CA ASP A 51 -4.98 -8.06 -10.84
C ASP A 51 -6.33 -7.38 -10.51
N PRO A 52 -7.20 -7.10 -11.50
CA PRO A 52 -8.53 -6.54 -11.25
C PRO A 52 -9.34 -7.39 -10.28
N GLN A 53 -9.98 -6.73 -9.31
CA GLN A 53 -10.84 -7.39 -8.34
C GLN A 53 -12.30 -7.41 -8.81
N PRO A 54 -13.09 -8.45 -8.49
CA PRO A 54 -14.47 -8.62 -8.96
C PRO A 54 -15.46 -7.58 -8.37
N GLY A 55 -15.03 -6.76 -7.41
CA GLY A 55 -15.82 -5.68 -6.83
C GLY A 55 -15.13 -5.07 -5.62
N ILE A 56 -15.75 -4.02 -5.06
CA ILE A 56 -15.17 -3.24 -3.95
C ILE A 56 -14.93 -4.08 -2.70
N MET A 57 -15.81 -5.04 -2.42
CA MET A 57 -15.69 -5.92 -1.25
C MET A 57 -14.57 -6.94 -1.36
N ALA A 58 -14.10 -7.24 -2.58
CA ALA A 58 -12.93 -8.10 -2.77
C ALA A 58 -11.62 -7.29 -2.78
N PHE A 59 -11.71 -5.96 -2.94
CA PHE A 59 -10.57 -5.05 -2.93
C PHE A 59 -10.15 -4.64 -1.50
N ILE A 60 -11.12 -4.47 -0.59
CA ILE A 60 -10.91 -4.08 0.82
C ILE A 60 -10.65 -5.32 1.67
#